data_AF-A0A2W0HSY3-F1
#
_entry.id   AF-A0A2W0HSY3-F1
#
_cell.length_a   1.000
_cell.length_b   1.000
_cell.length_c   1.000
_cell.angle_alpha   90.00
_cell.angle_beta   90.00
_cell.angle_gamma   90.00
#
_symmetry.space_group_name_H-M   'P 1'
#
loop_
_entity.id
_entity.type
_entity.pdbx_description
1 polymer ?
#
loop_
_entity_poly.entity_id
_entity_poly.type
_entity_poly.pdbx_seq_one_letter_code
_entity_poly.pdbx_strand_id
1 'polypeptide(L)'
;MTSILKKGRTIAGLTFQRLMTNRKAHRSFKHLYASKDYEKAILFGEAILKKSPADYIVRKKLTICFGESGHFERAVETKWGGLSASEQKTVLEALPEIEDTIGRSTGTRSRMIYTTGLEHLCIYEHRSDDGRIYLTKVISAQEKKREMAFYTQVLPSSSALVRHTPEVVSVKKAGGLVLITQEKAAGRLLSSEYQHTDVLQALDVLESITGTDEKKLRRHIPGRTAGERVEQLWLVRVIRNLPLDLFDRADRKKANRYLLKRVNAYLNRRGYSGETKALFKEIEKCVTDQQLHRLFRKEVRFSPVHGDFHGENIFIESDKTFKIIDWASIRIAPKVIDAVKLLGRGGVSFTEVEELYLNNPGRFHLSNGDRLLFLYALAVYWLDLLSKDEFERQRRSNLAPLTAKMKELLSQM
;
A
#
# COMPACT_ATOMS: atom_id res chain seq x y z
N MET A 1 -53.66 -31.80 -12.62
CA MET A 1 -52.59 -30.91 -13.13
C MET A 1 -52.50 -29.54 -12.44
N THR A 2 -53.57 -29.03 -11.81
CA THR A 2 -53.60 -27.70 -11.16
C THR A 2 -52.83 -27.59 -9.83
N SER A 3 -52.54 -28.68 -9.12
CA SER A 3 -51.79 -28.65 -7.85
C SER A 3 -50.26 -28.58 -8.02
N ILE A 4 -49.73 -29.16 -9.11
CA ILE A 4 -48.30 -29.14 -9.47
C ILE A 4 -47.86 -27.74 -9.92
N LEU A 5 -48.72 -27.04 -10.68
CA LEU A 5 -48.48 -25.66 -11.12
C LEU A 5 -48.54 -24.64 -9.96
N LYS A 6 -49.37 -24.87 -8.93
CA LYS A 6 -49.37 -24.05 -7.71
C LYS A 6 -48.09 -24.22 -6.90
N LYS A 7 -47.59 -25.46 -6.71
CA LYS A 7 -46.32 -25.72 -6.02
C LYS A 7 -45.11 -25.10 -6.74
N GLY A 8 -45.07 -25.13 -8.08
CA GLY A 8 -44.01 -24.49 -8.87
C GLY A 8 -43.97 -22.96 -8.74
N ARG A 9 -45.13 -22.29 -8.70
CA ARG A 9 -45.21 -20.83 -8.46
C ARG A 9 -44.77 -20.42 -7.05
N THR A 10 -45.08 -21.22 -6.03
CA THR A 10 -44.67 -20.95 -4.64
C THR A 10 -43.16 -21.10 -4.45
N ILE A 11 -42.55 -22.14 -5.05
CA ILE A 11 -41.09 -22.36 -4.99
C ILE A 11 -40.34 -21.26 -5.76
N ALA A 12 -40.81 -20.87 -6.95
CA ALA A 12 -40.22 -19.78 -7.72
C ALA A 12 -40.35 -18.42 -7.00
N GLY A 13 -41.49 -18.14 -6.37
CA GLY A 13 -41.72 -16.94 -5.56
C GLY A 13 -40.81 -16.88 -4.33
N LEU A 14 -40.68 -17.98 -3.59
CA LEU A 14 -39.77 -18.08 -2.44
C LEU A 14 -38.30 -17.93 -2.86
N THR A 15 -37.91 -18.50 -4.01
CA THR A 15 -36.55 -18.39 -4.54
C THR A 15 -36.23 -16.96 -4.98
N PHE A 16 -37.18 -16.30 -5.66
CA PHE A 16 -37.06 -14.91 -6.08
C PHE A 16 -37.00 -13.95 -4.88
N GLN A 17 -37.86 -14.14 -3.88
CA GLN A 17 -37.85 -13.35 -2.66
C GLN A 17 -36.53 -13.54 -1.89
N ARG A 18 -36.02 -14.77 -1.79
CA ARG A 18 -34.73 -15.08 -1.16
C ARG A 18 -33.55 -14.43 -1.90
N LEU A 19 -33.58 -14.40 -3.24
CA LEU A 19 -32.59 -13.70 -4.08
C LEU A 19 -32.66 -12.17 -3.87
N MET A 20 -33.86 -11.60 -3.81
CA MET A 20 -34.07 -10.17 -3.62
C MET A 20 -33.67 -9.70 -2.22
N THR A 21 -34.00 -10.46 -1.18
CA THR A 21 -33.56 -10.18 0.20
C THR A 21 -32.04 -10.25 0.32
N ASN A 22 -31.39 -11.22 -0.35
CA ASN A 22 -29.93 -11.31 -0.35
C ASN A 22 -29.28 -10.10 -1.04
N ARG A 23 -29.85 -9.64 -2.16
CA ARG A 23 -29.40 -8.41 -2.85
C ARG A 23 -29.59 -7.16 -1.98
N LYS A 24 -30.70 -7.04 -1.25
CA LYS A 24 -30.93 -5.91 -0.34
C LYS A 24 -29.90 -5.89 0.79
N ALA A 25 -29.64 -7.04 1.43
CA ALA A 25 -28.63 -7.16 2.48
C ALA A 25 -27.24 -6.76 1.97
N HIS A 26 -26.83 -7.22 0.78
CA HIS A 26 -25.55 -6.83 0.17
C HIS A 26 -25.45 -5.33 -0.11
N ARG A 27 -26.54 -4.71 -0.60
CA ARG A 27 -26.59 -3.25 -0.83
C ARG A 27 -26.46 -2.47 0.47
N SER A 28 -27.22 -2.87 1.50
CA SER A 28 -27.17 -2.26 2.83
C SER A 28 -25.79 -2.40 3.45
N PHE A 29 -25.21 -3.61 3.45
CA PHE A 29 -23.85 -3.86 3.93
C PHE A 29 -22.83 -2.97 3.23
N LYS A 30 -22.86 -2.93 1.88
CA LYS A 30 -21.94 -2.11 1.08
C LYS A 30 -22.07 -0.63 1.40
N HIS A 31 -23.30 -0.13 1.54
CA HIS A 31 -23.56 1.27 1.85
C HIS A 31 -23.04 1.65 3.24
N LEU A 32 -23.41 0.87 4.27
CA LEU A 32 -23.02 1.11 5.66
C LEU A 32 -21.50 1.01 5.86
N TYR A 33 -20.86 0.02 5.24
CA TYR A 33 -19.41 -0.10 5.20
C TYR A 33 -18.76 1.14 4.56
N ALA A 34 -19.30 1.62 3.43
CA ALA A 34 -18.76 2.80 2.76
C ALA A 34 -18.97 4.10 3.55
N SER A 35 -20.03 4.19 4.35
CA SER A 35 -20.29 5.30 5.27
C SER A 35 -19.61 5.16 6.63
N LYS A 36 -18.79 4.11 6.83
CA LYS A 36 -18.12 3.77 8.10
C LYS A 36 -19.06 3.57 9.30
N ASP A 37 -20.33 3.21 9.04
CA ASP A 37 -21.26 2.80 10.10
C ASP A 37 -21.08 1.30 10.36
N TYR A 38 -19.94 0.96 10.96
CA TYR A 38 -19.44 -0.42 11.04
C TYR A 38 -20.30 -1.32 11.91
N GLU A 39 -20.79 -0.82 13.05
CA GLU A 39 -21.68 -1.56 13.96
C GLU A 39 -22.96 -2.04 13.25
N LYS A 40 -23.62 -1.17 12.49
CA LYS A 40 -24.79 -1.57 11.72
C LYS A 40 -24.41 -2.46 10.53
N ALA A 41 -23.26 -2.22 9.91
CA ALA A 41 -22.79 -3.06 8.81
C ALA A 41 -22.58 -4.51 9.25
N ILE A 42 -22.10 -4.76 10.47
CA ILE A 42 -21.86 -6.11 11.02
C ILE A 42 -23.12 -6.99 10.89
N LEU A 43 -24.28 -6.48 11.31
CA LEU A 43 -25.55 -7.22 11.29
C LEU A 43 -25.89 -7.75 9.89
N PHE A 44 -25.67 -6.94 8.85
CA PHE A 44 -25.91 -7.35 7.47
C PHE A 44 -24.82 -8.30 6.96
N GLY A 45 -23.56 -8.06 7.30
CA GLY A 45 -22.43 -8.91 6.90
C GLY A 45 -22.56 -10.33 7.43
N GLU A 46 -22.90 -10.49 8.72
CA GLU A 46 -23.12 -11.79 9.33
C GLU A 46 -24.31 -12.53 8.71
N ALA A 47 -25.42 -11.83 8.47
CA ALA A 47 -26.59 -12.41 7.82
C ALA A 47 -26.30 -12.90 6.39
N ILE A 48 -25.38 -12.25 5.69
CA ILE A 48 -24.88 -12.68 4.38
C ILE A 48 -23.98 -13.91 4.53
N LEU A 49 -22.95 -13.87 5.38
CA LEU A 49 -22.02 -14.99 5.55
C LEU A 49 -22.70 -16.26 6.08
N LYS A 50 -23.75 -16.14 6.90
CA LYS A 50 -24.56 -17.28 7.32
C LYS A 50 -25.19 -18.03 6.13
N LYS A 51 -25.52 -17.33 5.05
CA LYS A 51 -26.12 -17.89 3.83
C LYS A 51 -25.08 -18.23 2.77
N SER A 52 -23.96 -17.51 2.76
CA SER A 52 -22.88 -17.65 1.79
C SER A 52 -21.53 -17.59 2.51
N PRO A 53 -21.14 -18.66 3.25
CA PRO A 53 -19.93 -18.65 4.07
C PRO A 53 -18.64 -18.43 3.28
N ALA A 54 -18.65 -18.78 2.00
CA ALA A 54 -17.53 -18.62 1.07
C ALA A 54 -17.45 -17.21 0.42
N ASP A 55 -18.31 -16.25 0.78
CA ASP A 55 -18.20 -14.89 0.25
C ASP A 55 -17.00 -14.15 0.85
N TYR A 56 -15.86 -14.28 0.15
CA TYR A 56 -14.60 -13.68 0.55
C TYR A 56 -14.66 -12.15 0.66
N ILE A 57 -15.42 -11.47 -0.23
CA ILE A 57 -15.49 -10.01 -0.24
C ILE A 57 -16.23 -9.51 1.01
N VAL A 58 -17.35 -10.15 1.35
CA VAL A 58 -18.12 -9.79 2.55
C VAL A 58 -17.30 -10.11 3.80
N ARG A 59 -16.65 -11.27 3.85
CA ARG A 59 -15.78 -11.67 4.96
C ARG A 59 -14.67 -10.65 5.22
N LYS A 60 -13.92 -10.27 4.18
CA LYS A 60 -12.83 -9.27 4.28
C LYS A 60 -13.32 -7.94 4.85
N LYS A 61 -14.48 -7.45 4.39
CA LYS A 61 -15.08 -6.20 4.88
C LYS A 61 -15.63 -6.34 6.29
N LEU A 62 -16.24 -7.47 6.62
CA LEU A 62 -16.81 -7.73 7.93
C LEU A 62 -15.70 -7.82 9.00
N THR A 63 -14.57 -8.44 8.67
CA THR A 63 -13.35 -8.41 9.51
C THR A 63 -12.92 -6.98 9.83
N ILE A 64 -12.95 -6.05 8.86
CA ILE A 64 -12.69 -4.63 9.12
C ILE A 64 -13.76 -4.06 10.05
N CYS A 65 -15.05 -4.28 9.76
CA CYS A 65 -16.10 -3.74 10.61
C CYS A 65 -15.93 -4.17 12.07
N PHE A 66 -15.60 -5.45 12.33
CA PHE A 66 -15.31 -5.94 13.67
C PHE A 66 -14.10 -5.24 14.29
N GLY A 67 -12.99 -5.15 13.57
CA GLY A 67 -11.79 -4.51 14.08
C GLY A 67 -11.95 -3.03 14.39
N GLU A 68 -12.58 -2.27 13.50
CA GLU A 68 -12.83 -0.83 13.66
C GLU A 68 -13.89 -0.54 14.75
N SER A 69 -14.71 -1.53 15.11
CA SER A 69 -15.67 -1.44 16.21
C SER A 69 -15.12 -2.00 17.53
N GLY A 70 -13.83 -2.37 17.60
CA GLY A 70 -13.19 -2.90 18.80
C GLY A 70 -13.47 -4.38 19.10
N HIS A 71 -14.18 -5.09 18.21
CA HIS A 71 -14.47 -6.53 18.34
C HIS A 71 -13.33 -7.40 17.78
N PHE A 72 -12.12 -7.27 18.33
CA PHE A 72 -10.91 -7.87 17.76
C PHE A 72 -10.94 -9.40 17.69
N GLU A 73 -11.50 -10.08 18.69
CA GLU A 73 -11.63 -11.54 18.69
C GLU A 73 -12.51 -12.03 17.54
N ARG A 74 -13.67 -11.40 17.35
CA ARG A 74 -14.57 -11.69 16.22
C ARG A 74 -13.93 -11.38 14.88
N ALA A 75 -13.10 -10.33 14.81
CA ALA A 75 -12.33 -10.01 13.62
C ALA A 75 -11.32 -11.13 13.28
N VAL A 76 -10.61 -11.64 14.30
CA VAL A 76 -9.69 -12.78 14.19
C VAL A 76 -10.42 -14.05 13.72
N GLU A 77 -11.53 -14.42 14.37
CA GLU A 77 -12.33 -15.58 14.01
C GLU A 77 -12.88 -15.49 12.58
N THR A 78 -13.39 -14.32 12.20
CA THR A 78 -13.92 -14.08 10.85
C THR A 78 -12.82 -14.23 9.80
N LYS A 79 -11.60 -13.76 10.11
CA LYS A 79 -10.44 -13.86 9.23
C LYS A 79 -9.94 -15.31 9.13
N TRP A 80 -9.79 -16.01 10.26
CA TRP A 80 -9.42 -17.42 10.33
C TRP A 80 -10.39 -18.33 9.57
N GLY A 81 -11.70 -18.12 9.74
CA GLY A 81 -12.73 -18.84 9.01
C GLY A 81 -12.78 -18.54 7.50
N GLY A 82 -11.96 -17.62 7.01
CA GLY A 82 -11.75 -17.37 5.58
C GLY A 82 -10.72 -18.29 4.92
N LEU A 83 -9.90 -18.96 5.72
CA LEU A 83 -8.95 -19.96 5.24
C LEU A 83 -9.66 -21.29 4.96
N SER A 84 -9.20 -22.01 3.94
CA SER A 84 -9.58 -23.40 3.71
C SER A 84 -9.05 -24.30 4.84
N ALA A 85 -9.67 -25.47 5.02
CA ALA A 85 -9.22 -26.44 6.04
C ALA A 85 -7.75 -26.87 5.83
N SER A 86 -7.31 -26.99 4.56
CA SER A 86 -5.91 -27.29 4.24
C SER A 86 -4.96 -26.16 4.62
N GLU A 87 -5.34 -24.90 4.37
CA GLU A 87 -4.53 -23.74 4.75
C GLU A 87 -4.44 -23.59 6.27
N GLN A 88 -5.56 -23.77 6.99
CA GLN A 88 -5.59 -23.77 8.45
C GLN A 88 -4.66 -24.84 9.01
N LYS A 89 -4.75 -26.07 8.50
CA LYS A 89 -3.87 -27.18 8.89
C LYS A 89 -2.40 -26.83 8.64
N THR A 90 -2.06 -26.33 7.46
CA THR A 90 -0.68 -25.92 7.12
C THR A 90 -0.14 -24.85 8.08
N VAL A 91 -0.95 -23.86 8.44
CA VAL A 91 -0.53 -22.83 9.40
C VAL A 91 -0.28 -23.46 10.77
N LEU A 92 -1.21 -24.28 11.27
CA LEU A 92 -1.08 -24.94 12.58
C LEU A 92 0.13 -25.87 12.66
N GLU A 93 0.46 -26.57 11.57
CA GLU A 93 1.64 -27.44 11.50
C GLU A 93 2.95 -26.64 11.47
N ALA A 94 2.95 -25.44 10.88
CA ALA A 94 4.14 -24.60 10.78
C ALA A 94 4.45 -23.81 12.07
N LEU A 95 3.44 -23.56 12.92
CA LEU A 95 3.60 -22.74 14.13
C LEU A 95 4.62 -23.32 15.12
N PRO A 96 4.58 -24.61 15.52
CA PRO A 96 5.57 -25.18 16.43
C PRO A 96 7.01 -25.00 15.94
N GLU A 97 7.24 -25.22 14.64
CA GLU A 97 8.59 -25.06 14.09
C GLU A 97 9.06 -23.60 14.05
N ILE A 98 8.13 -22.64 13.98
CA ILE A 98 8.43 -21.20 14.09
C ILE A 98 8.74 -20.86 15.55
N GLU A 99 7.96 -21.38 16.49
CA GLU A 99 8.17 -21.22 17.94
C GLU A 99 9.55 -21.75 18.34
N ASP A 100 9.93 -22.93 17.85
CA ASP A 100 11.26 -23.53 18.05
C ASP A 100 12.40 -22.68 17.48
N THR A 101 12.14 -21.96 16.36
CA THR A 101 13.12 -21.05 15.75
C THR A 101 13.29 -19.78 16.59
N ILE A 102 12.20 -19.26 17.16
CA ILE A 102 12.21 -18.06 18.01
C ILE A 102 12.91 -18.32 19.35
N GLY A 103 12.67 -19.48 19.96
CA GLY A 103 13.28 -19.84 21.23
C GLY A 103 13.39 -21.36 21.37
N ARG A 104 14.58 -21.86 21.72
CA ARG A 104 14.86 -23.29 21.96
C ARG A 104 14.15 -23.89 23.19
N SER A 105 13.19 -23.18 23.80
CA SER A 105 12.53 -23.56 25.06
C SER A 105 11.01 -23.45 24.92
N THR A 106 10.33 -24.36 25.62
CA THR A 106 8.88 -24.65 25.61
C THR A 106 7.94 -23.51 26.05
N GLY A 107 8.42 -22.26 26.14
CA GLY A 107 7.70 -21.14 26.73
C GLY A 107 7.11 -20.11 25.74
N THR A 108 7.47 -20.18 24.46
CA THR A 108 6.92 -19.27 23.43
C THR A 108 5.40 -19.44 23.33
N ARG A 109 4.66 -18.33 23.47
CA ARG A 109 3.20 -18.31 23.31
C ARG A 109 2.80 -17.58 22.04
N SER A 110 2.09 -18.28 21.16
CA SER A 110 1.54 -17.71 19.93
C SER A 110 0.06 -17.44 20.05
N ARG A 111 -0.38 -16.29 19.52
CA ARG A 111 -1.81 -15.99 19.33
C ARG A 111 -2.04 -15.25 18.04
N MET A 112 -3.14 -15.53 17.37
CA MET A 112 -3.55 -14.73 16.23
C MET A 112 -4.04 -13.36 16.71
N ILE A 113 -3.62 -12.31 16.02
CA ILE A 113 -4.04 -10.93 16.32
C ILE A 113 -4.73 -10.30 15.12
N TYR A 114 -5.66 -9.38 15.40
CA TYR A 114 -6.22 -8.53 14.37
C TYR A 114 -5.26 -7.38 14.07
N THR A 115 -5.01 -7.15 12.77
CA THR A 115 -4.42 -5.91 12.27
C THR A 115 -5.23 -5.44 11.07
N THR A 116 -5.23 -4.14 10.82
CA THR A 116 -6.01 -3.46 9.78
C THR A 116 -5.51 -3.74 8.35
N GLY A 117 -4.49 -4.58 8.17
CA GLY A 117 -3.93 -4.94 6.87
C GLY A 117 -4.81 -5.93 6.08
N LEU A 118 -5.11 -5.55 4.84
CA LEU A 118 -6.00 -6.29 3.94
C LEU A 118 -5.34 -7.39 3.13
N GLU A 119 -4.01 -7.44 3.14
CA GLU A 119 -3.23 -8.21 2.17
C GLU A 119 -2.68 -9.53 2.72
N HIS A 120 -2.67 -9.70 4.03
CA HIS A 120 -2.27 -10.94 4.69
C HIS A 120 -3.49 -11.73 5.14
N LEU A 121 -3.36 -13.06 5.13
CA LEU A 121 -4.40 -13.98 5.54
C LEU A 121 -4.58 -13.96 7.06
N CYS A 122 -3.50 -13.91 7.83
CA CYS A 122 -3.52 -13.71 9.27
C CYS A 122 -2.15 -13.21 9.77
N ILE A 123 -2.13 -12.71 11.01
CA ILE A 123 -0.89 -12.40 11.74
C ILE A 123 -0.92 -13.12 13.08
N TYR A 124 0.18 -13.77 13.43
CA TYR A 124 0.42 -14.31 14.76
C TYR A 124 1.41 -13.43 15.51
N GLU A 125 1.08 -13.10 16.75
CA GLU A 125 2.00 -12.53 17.73
C GLU A 125 2.59 -13.69 18.54
N HIS A 126 3.92 -13.77 18.56
CA HIS A 126 4.68 -14.71 19.37
C HIS A 126 5.37 -13.93 20.47
N ARG A 127 5.21 -14.37 21.72
CA ARG A 127 5.92 -13.81 22.87
C ARG A 127 6.91 -14.85 23.37
N SER A 128 8.19 -14.52 23.29
CA SER A 128 9.27 -15.34 23.85
C SER A 128 9.41 -15.13 25.35
N ASP A 129 10.11 -16.05 26.02
CA ASP A 129 10.33 -16.01 27.47
C ASP A 129 11.15 -14.79 27.93
N ASP A 130 12.02 -14.27 27.07
CA ASP A 130 12.80 -13.05 27.31
C ASP A 130 11.98 -11.75 27.12
N GLY A 131 10.69 -11.87 26.82
CA GLY A 131 9.77 -10.74 26.63
C GLY A 131 9.80 -10.11 25.25
N ARG A 132 10.64 -10.59 24.33
CA ARG A 132 10.63 -10.13 22.93
C ARG A 132 9.35 -10.56 22.22
N ILE A 133 8.94 -9.76 21.24
CA ILE A 133 7.71 -9.99 20.49
C ILE A 133 8.05 -10.16 19.02
N TYR A 134 7.54 -11.23 18.43
CA TYR A 134 7.69 -11.53 17.01
C TYR A 134 6.33 -11.58 16.34
N LEU A 135 6.30 -11.22 15.06
CA LEU A 135 5.10 -11.26 14.23
C LEU A 135 5.31 -12.20 13.05
N THR A 136 4.44 -13.19 12.91
CA THR A 136 4.37 -14.01 11.70
C THR A 136 3.23 -13.54 10.81
N LYS A 137 3.57 -13.00 9.64
CA LYS A 137 2.62 -12.67 8.57
C LYS A 137 2.40 -13.90 7.69
N VAL A 138 1.16 -14.36 7.57
CA VAL A 138 0.78 -15.46 6.67
C VAL A 138 0.23 -14.87 5.38
N ILE A 139 0.85 -15.20 4.25
CA ILE A 139 0.49 -14.68 2.92
C ILE A 139 0.38 -15.82 1.90
N SER A 140 -0.39 -15.59 0.84
CA SER A 140 -0.43 -16.50 -0.31
C SER A 140 0.86 -16.42 -1.13
N ALA A 141 1.50 -17.56 -1.37
CA ALA A 141 2.73 -17.64 -2.17
C ALA A 141 2.50 -17.19 -3.62
N GLN A 142 1.28 -17.37 -4.14
CA GLN A 142 0.93 -17.02 -5.51
C GLN A 142 0.72 -15.52 -5.68
N GLU A 143 0.09 -14.88 -4.70
CA GLU A 143 -0.31 -13.47 -4.77
C GLU A 143 0.80 -12.53 -4.30
N LYS A 144 1.63 -12.95 -3.34
CA LYS A 144 2.62 -12.08 -2.67
C LYS A 144 4.06 -12.47 -2.97
N LYS A 145 4.34 -12.71 -4.26
CA LYS A 145 5.68 -13.06 -4.75
C LYS A 145 6.74 -12.00 -4.44
N ARG A 146 6.36 -10.72 -4.45
CA ARG A 146 7.29 -9.59 -4.21
C ARG A 146 7.74 -9.52 -2.76
N GLU A 147 6.81 -9.63 -1.82
CA GLU A 147 7.14 -9.68 -0.39
C GLU A 147 8.03 -10.88 -0.05
N MET A 148 7.65 -12.07 -0.54
CA MET A 148 8.47 -13.28 -0.37
C MET A 148 9.89 -13.09 -0.96
N ALA A 149 10.00 -12.55 -2.19
CA ALA A 149 11.29 -12.32 -2.82
C ALA A 149 12.13 -11.27 -2.08
N PHE A 150 11.47 -10.26 -1.48
CA PHE A 150 12.16 -9.28 -0.64
C PHE A 150 12.91 -9.98 0.50
N TYR A 151 12.18 -10.70 1.35
CA TYR A 151 12.76 -11.32 2.54
C TYR A 151 13.74 -12.46 2.24
N THR A 152 13.58 -13.17 1.11
CA THR A 152 14.44 -14.32 0.78
C THR A 152 15.62 -14.01 -0.14
N GLN A 153 15.59 -12.89 -0.87
CA GLN A 153 16.63 -12.60 -1.89
C GLN A 153 17.13 -11.15 -1.86
N VAL A 154 16.24 -10.17 -1.72
CA VAL A 154 16.63 -8.74 -1.76
C VAL A 154 17.27 -8.32 -0.45
N LEU A 155 16.61 -8.57 0.68
CA LEU A 155 17.06 -8.19 2.01
C LEU A 155 18.47 -8.73 2.33
N PRO A 156 18.78 -10.02 2.17
CA PRO A 156 20.13 -10.55 2.45
C PRO A 156 21.22 -9.98 1.54
N SER A 157 20.85 -9.39 0.40
CA SER A 157 21.78 -8.83 -0.59
C SER A 157 22.16 -7.36 -0.33
N SER A 158 21.62 -6.72 0.70
CA SER A 158 21.89 -5.31 1.03
C SER A 158 22.03 -5.08 2.53
N SER A 159 23.23 -4.71 2.97
CA SER A 159 23.47 -4.34 4.37
C SER A 159 22.65 -3.13 4.83
N ALA A 160 22.37 -2.19 3.93
CA ALA A 160 21.51 -1.05 4.20
C ALA A 160 20.07 -1.50 4.49
N LEU A 161 19.51 -2.40 3.68
CA LEU A 161 18.18 -2.96 3.93
C LEU A 161 18.13 -3.77 5.23
N VAL A 162 19.15 -4.59 5.51
CA VAL A 162 19.24 -5.36 6.77
C VAL A 162 19.21 -4.45 7.99
N ARG A 163 19.96 -3.33 7.95
CA ARG A 163 19.99 -2.36 9.05
C ARG A 163 18.61 -1.76 9.34
N HIS A 164 17.86 -1.46 8.28
CA HIS A 164 16.61 -0.71 8.34
C HIS A 164 15.35 -1.57 8.25
N THR A 165 15.46 -2.89 8.32
CA THR A 165 14.31 -3.81 8.40
C THR A 165 14.34 -4.49 9.77
N PRO A 166 13.20 -4.78 10.40
CA PRO A 166 13.19 -5.64 11.59
C PRO A 166 13.86 -6.99 11.32
N GLU A 167 14.44 -7.59 12.37
CA GLU A 167 15.13 -8.86 12.24
C GLU A 167 14.18 -9.95 11.74
N VAL A 168 14.57 -10.63 10.66
CA VAL A 168 13.80 -11.73 10.08
C VAL A 168 14.28 -13.03 10.69
N VAL A 169 13.42 -13.66 11.49
CA VAL A 169 13.72 -14.91 12.18
C VAL A 169 13.48 -16.12 11.27
N SER A 170 12.41 -16.09 10.48
CA SER A 170 12.03 -17.24 9.66
C SER A 170 11.24 -16.83 8.42
N VAL A 171 11.46 -17.55 7.32
CA VAL A 171 10.59 -17.50 6.13
C VAL A 171 10.28 -18.93 5.69
N LYS A 172 9.11 -19.45 6.08
CA LYS A 172 8.68 -20.80 5.72
C LYS A 172 7.71 -20.78 4.55
N LYS A 173 7.83 -21.80 3.68
CA LYS A 173 6.90 -22.04 2.57
C LYS A 173 6.25 -23.40 2.76
N ALA A 174 4.93 -23.45 2.87
CA ALA A 174 4.19 -24.69 3.07
C ALA A 174 2.79 -24.56 2.49
N GLY A 175 2.27 -25.60 1.83
CA GLY A 175 0.87 -25.64 1.39
C GLY A 175 0.40 -24.49 0.49
N GLY A 176 1.30 -23.86 -0.28
CA GLY A 176 0.97 -22.67 -1.09
C GLY A 176 0.94 -21.35 -0.30
N LEU A 177 1.27 -21.39 0.99
CA LEU A 177 1.42 -20.25 1.88
C LEU A 177 2.90 -19.92 2.10
N VAL A 178 3.14 -18.68 2.51
CA VAL A 178 4.42 -18.19 3.02
C VAL A 178 4.18 -17.59 4.40
N LEU A 179 4.98 -17.99 5.37
CA LEU A 179 4.95 -17.49 6.74
C LEU A 179 6.25 -16.73 6.97
N ILE A 180 6.17 -15.41 7.11
CA ILE A 180 7.32 -14.53 7.36
C ILE A 180 7.26 -14.09 8.81
N THR A 181 8.25 -14.52 9.59
CA THR A 181 8.40 -14.20 11.00
C THR A 181 9.49 -13.16 11.17
N GLN A 182 9.14 -12.02 11.77
CA GLN A 182 10.08 -10.94 12.08
C GLN A 182 9.90 -10.45 13.52
N GLU A 183 10.95 -9.89 14.10
CA GLU A 183 10.82 -9.13 15.34
C GLU A 183 9.84 -7.97 15.13
N LYS A 184 8.99 -7.71 16.13
CA LYS A 184 8.06 -6.59 16.09
C LYS A 184 8.87 -5.29 16.20
N ALA A 185 8.77 -4.44 15.18
CA ALA A 185 9.36 -3.10 15.23
C ALA A 185 8.92 -2.36 16.50
N ALA A 186 9.90 -1.84 17.24
CA ALA A 186 9.68 -1.10 18.47
C ALA A 186 9.70 0.42 18.23
N GLY A 187 9.41 1.20 19.27
CA GLY A 187 9.45 2.66 19.20
C GLY A 187 8.17 3.30 18.67
N ARG A 188 8.27 4.57 18.26
CA ARG A 188 7.13 5.35 17.77
C ARG A 188 7.09 5.37 16.24
N LEU A 189 5.91 5.54 15.68
CA LEU A 189 5.75 5.78 14.25
C LEU A 189 6.26 7.18 13.89
N LEU A 190 6.90 7.33 12.73
CA LEU A 190 7.25 8.64 12.20
C LEU A 190 6.01 9.53 11.99
N SER A 191 4.84 8.94 11.73
CA SER A 191 3.58 9.68 11.60
C SER A 191 2.93 10.10 12.93
N SER A 192 3.39 9.60 14.08
CA SER A 192 2.74 9.93 15.35
C SER A 192 3.02 11.37 15.77
N GLU A 193 4.23 11.87 15.50
CA GLU A 193 4.66 13.23 15.82
C GLU A 193 5.58 13.73 14.71
N TYR A 194 5.16 14.78 14.02
CA TYR A 194 5.97 15.38 12.96
C TYR A 194 7.13 16.18 13.55
N GLN A 195 8.36 15.79 13.18
CA GLN A 195 9.58 16.52 13.49
C GLN A 195 10.40 16.64 12.21
N HIS A 196 10.81 17.86 11.86
CA HIS A 196 11.65 18.13 10.67
C HIS A 196 12.90 17.24 10.64
N THR A 197 13.55 17.07 11.79
CA THR A 197 14.75 16.26 11.94
C THR A 197 14.51 14.78 11.66
N ASP A 198 13.36 14.23 12.05
CA ASP A 198 13.02 12.83 11.79
C ASP A 198 12.73 12.60 10.30
N VAL A 199 12.04 13.53 9.64
CA VAL A 199 11.78 13.45 8.18
C VAL A 199 13.09 13.48 7.40
N LEU A 200 13.99 14.37 7.79
CA LEU A 200 15.34 14.45 7.23
C LEU A 200 16.12 13.14 7.39
N GLN A 201 16.07 12.53 8.58
CA GLN A 201 16.73 11.23 8.82
C GLN A 201 16.06 10.10 8.04
N ALA A 202 14.72 10.10 7.89
CA ALA A 202 14.02 9.14 7.06
C ALA A 202 14.41 9.25 5.57
N LEU A 203 14.67 10.46 5.08
CA LEU A 203 15.20 10.68 3.74
C LEU A 203 16.64 10.17 3.59
N ASP A 204 17.50 10.29 4.60
CA ASP A 204 18.85 9.68 4.58
C ASP A 204 18.79 8.16 4.51
N VAL A 205 17.90 7.57 5.29
CA VAL A 205 17.63 6.14 5.27
C VAL A 205 17.20 5.73 3.87
N LEU A 206 16.29 6.49 3.25
CA LEU A 206 15.86 6.24 1.88
C LEU A 206 17.04 6.28 0.89
N GLU A 207 17.90 7.31 0.95
CA GLU A 207 19.07 7.41 0.08
C GLU A 207 20.02 6.21 0.25
N SER A 208 20.26 5.80 1.50
CA SER A 208 21.10 4.62 1.81
C SER A 208 20.55 3.34 1.17
N ILE A 209 19.23 3.20 1.12
CA ILE A 209 18.53 2.05 0.51
C ILE A 209 18.61 2.15 -1.01
N THR A 210 18.26 3.30 -1.59
CA THR A 210 18.25 3.50 -3.05
C THR A 210 19.64 3.53 -3.68
N GLY A 211 20.67 3.87 -2.90
CA GLY A 211 22.08 3.86 -3.32
C GLY A 211 22.71 2.47 -3.40
N THR A 212 22.01 1.41 -2.98
CA THR A 212 22.50 0.03 -3.12
C THR A 212 22.60 -0.35 -4.61
N ASP A 213 23.55 -1.23 -4.98
CA ASP A 213 23.78 -1.71 -6.35
C ASP A 213 22.48 -2.22 -7.03
N GLU A 214 21.86 -1.33 -7.81
CA GLU A 214 20.57 -1.54 -8.49
C GLU A 214 20.59 -2.81 -9.33
N LYS A 215 21.71 -3.05 -10.05
CA LYS A 215 21.84 -4.17 -10.97
C LYS A 215 21.76 -5.50 -10.23
N LYS A 216 22.34 -5.58 -9.02
CA LYS A 216 22.29 -6.78 -8.18
C LYS A 216 20.89 -7.03 -7.64
N LEU A 217 20.19 -6.00 -7.14
CA LEU A 217 18.87 -6.19 -6.51
C LEU A 217 17.75 -6.39 -7.53
N ARG A 218 17.82 -5.73 -8.69
CA ARG A 218 16.75 -5.73 -9.69
C ARG A 218 16.38 -7.11 -10.23
N ARG A 219 17.35 -8.02 -10.35
CA ARG A 219 17.10 -9.41 -10.81
C ARG A 219 16.25 -10.23 -9.81
N HIS A 220 16.24 -9.82 -8.54
CA HIS A 220 15.52 -10.51 -7.47
C HIS A 220 14.10 -9.98 -7.26
N ILE A 221 13.74 -8.84 -7.86
CA ILE A 221 12.42 -8.24 -7.68
C ILE A 221 11.50 -8.73 -8.80
N PRO A 222 10.54 -9.62 -8.51
CA PRO A 222 9.65 -10.14 -9.54
C PRO A 222 8.72 -9.03 -10.06
N GLY A 223 8.41 -9.09 -11.36
CA GLY A 223 7.40 -8.21 -11.94
C GLY A 223 5.99 -8.52 -11.42
N ARG A 224 5.06 -7.57 -11.59
CA ARG A 224 3.65 -7.76 -11.22
C ARG A 224 3.05 -9.01 -11.90
N THR A 225 2.38 -9.83 -11.10
CA THR A 225 1.54 -10.96 -11.52
C THR A 225 0.33 -10.50 -12.34
N ALA A 226 -0.35 -11.45 -13.00
CA ALA A 226 -1.59 -11.14 -13.72
C ALA A 226 -2.68 -10.61 -12.77
N GLY A 227 -2.81 -11.21 -11.58
CA GLY A 227 -3.73 -10.77 -10.54
C GLY A 227 -3.46 -9.33 -10.11
N GLU A 228 -2.22 -9.00 -9.76
CA GLU A 228 -1.83 -7.62 -9.38
C GLU A 228 -2.08 -6.61 -10.50
N ARG A 229 -1.89 -7.00 -11.78
CA ARG A 229 -2.20 -6.12 -12.92
C ARG A 229 -3.70 -5.90 -13.07
N VAL A 230 -4.50 -6.94 -12.90
CA VAL A 230 -5.97 -6.85 -12.97
C VAL A 230 -6.50 -6.01 -11.81
N GLU A 231 -6.00 -6.25 -10.60
CA GLU A 231 -6.32 -5.45 -9.42
C GLU A 231 -5.93 -3.99 -9.64
N GLN A 232 -4.70 -3.71 -10.09
CA GLN A 232 -4.27 -2.36 -10.43
C GLN A 232 -5.21 -1.71 -11.45
N LEU A 233 -5.55 -2.39 -12.54
CA LEU A 233 -6.49 -1.89 -13.54
C LEU A 233 -7.89 -1.66 -12.96
N TRP A 234 -8.33 -2.53 -12.05
CA TRP A 234 -9.60 -2.43 -11.37
C TRP A 234 -9.63 -1.27 -10.39
N LEU A 235 -8.62 -1.11 -9.51
CA LEU A 235 -8.46 0.04 -8.61
C LEU A 235 -8.47 1.34 -9.41
N VAL A 236 -7.70 1.38 -10.48
CA VAL A 236 -7.63 2.50 -11.42
C VAL A 236 -8.98 2.76 -12.10
N ARG A 237 -9.80 1.74 -12.39
CA ARG A 237 -11.11 1.92 -13.04
C ARG A 237 -12.26 2.22 -12.07
N VAL A 238 -12.26 1.59 -10.91
CA VAL A 238 -13.37 1.54 -9.95
C VAL A 238 -13.20 2.55 -8.83
N ILE A 239 -12.02 2.57 -8.19
CA ILE A 239 -11.69 3.58 -7.17
C ILE A 239 -11.31 4.90 -7.86
N ARG A 240 -10.87 4.83 -9.12
CA ARG A 240 -10.59 5.98 -9.99
C ARG A 240 -9.48 6.90 -9.47
N ASN A 241 -8.57 6.31 -8.69
CA ASN A 241 -7.35 6.94 -8.19
C ASN A 241 -6.29 7.10 -9.29
N LEU A 242 -5.30 7.93 -9.01
CA LEU A 242 -4.09 8.19 -9.81
C LEU A 242 -2.88 7.59 -9.07
N PRO A 243 -2.77 6.25 -8.99
CA PRO A 243 -1.73 5.63 -8.18
C PRO A 243 -0.35 5.97 -8.73
N LEU A 244 0.59 6.23 -7.81
CA LEU A 244 2.00 6.48 -8.14
C LEU A 244 2.63 5.35 -8.98
N ASP A 245 2.08 4.16 -8.92
CA ASP A 245 2.45 3.03 -9.77
C ASP A 245 2.36 3.30 -11.29
N LEU A 246 1.63 4.33 -11.72
CA LEU A 246 1.61 4.76 -13.12
C LEU A 246 2.96 5.34 -13.57
N PHE A 247 3.82 5.76 -12.63
CA PHE A 247 5.17 6.25 -12.90
C PHE A 247 6.22 5.15 -13.13
N ASP A 248 5.89 3.87 -12.91
CA ASP A 248 6.79 2.74 -13.19
C ASP A 248 7.20 2.65 -14.69
N ARG A 249 6.54 3.44 -15.55
CA ARG A 249 6.84 3.56 -16.98
C ARG A 249 7.01 5.01 -17.42
N ALA A 250 7.39 5.92 -16.51
CA ALA A 250 7.57 7.34 -16.81
C ALA A 250 8.66 7.61 -17.87
N ASP A 251 9.53 6.64 -18.16
CA ASP A 251 10.47 6.64 -19.29
C ASP A 251 9.76 6.60 -20.67
N ARG A 252 8.48 6.21 -20.72
CA ARG A 252 7.75 6.00 -21.98
C ARG A 252 6.82 7.15 -22.31
N LYS A 253 6.94 7.70 -23.53
CA LYS A 253 6.03 8.73 -24.06
C LYS A 253 4.54 8.34 -23.99
N LYS A 254 4.22 7.07 -24.30
CA LYS A 254 2.83 6.56 -24.24
C LYS A 254 2.28 6.51 -22.81
N ALA A 255 3.12 6.17 -21.82
CA ALA A 255 2.71 6.10 -20.43
C ALA A 255 2.43 7.50 -19.85
N ASN A 256 3.31 8.47 -20.12
CA ASN A 256 3.08 9.87 -19.71
C ASN A 256 1.79 10.45 -20.30
N ARG A 257 1.57 10.28 -21.61
CA ARG A 257 0.31 10.72 -22.25
C ARG A 257 -0.92 10.06 -21.64
N TYR A 258 -0.83 8.77 -21.31
CA TYR A 258 -1.91 8.06 -20.65
C TYR A 258 -2.19 8.63 -19.25
N LEU A 259 -1.14 8.86 -18.45
CA LEU A 259 -1.26 9.44 -17.12
C LEU A 259 -1.88 10.85 -17.17
N LEU A 260 -1.38 11.74 -18.01
CA LEU A 260 -1.91 13.11 -18.17
C LEU A 260 -3.37 13.11 -18.65
N LYS A 261 -3.73 12.24 -19.61
CA LYS A 261 -5.13 12.05 -20.03
C LYS A 261 -6.02 11.67 -18.84
N ARG A 262 -5.52 10.82 -17.93
CA ARG A 262 -6.27 10.43 -16.72
C ARG A 262 -6.37 11.55 -15.71
N VAL A 263 -5.31 12.30 -15.48
CA VAL A 263 -5.32 13.50 -14.63
C VAL A 263 -6.39 14.47 -15.12
N ASN A 264 -6.38 14.81 -16.42
CA ASN A 264 -7.38 15.69 -17.03
C ASN A 264 -8.81 15.15 -16.89
N ALA A 265 -9.03 13.85 -17.10
CA ALA A 265 -10.33 13.23 -16.88
C ALA A 265 -10.77 13.27 -15.40
N TYR A 266 -9.83 13.08 -14.47
CA TYR A 266 -10.08 13.16 -13.03
C TYR A 266 -10.51 14.56 -12.62
N LEU A 267 -9.75 15.58 -13.02
CA LEU A 267 -10.01 17.00 -12.75
C LEU A 267 -11.38 17.44 -13.26
N ASN A 268 -11.71 17.09 -14.51
CA ASN A 268 -12.99 17.44 -15.12
C ASN A 268 -14.17 16.78 -14.41
N ARG A 269 -14.06 15.48 -14.12
CA ARG A 269 -15.14 14.72 -13.47
C ARG A 269 -15.42 15.16 -12.05
N ARG A 270 -14.38 15.55 -11.29
CA ARG A 270 -14.52 16.06 -9.92
C ARG A 270 -14.86 17.55 -9.88
N GLY A 271 -14.88 18.23 -11.03
CA GLY A 271 -15.21 19.65 -11.15
C GLY A 271 -14.21 20.56 -10.44
N TYR A 272 -12.90 20.29 -10.58
CA TYR A 272 -11.86 21.21 -10.09
C TYR A 272 -11.94 22.57 -10.80
N SER A 273 -11.41 23.61 -10.16
CA SER A 273 -11.43 25.00 -10.62
C SER A 273 -10.67 25.19 -11.93
N GLY A 274 -10.98 26.29 -12.63
CA GLY A 274 -10.26 26.69 -13.84
C GLY A 274 -8.77 26.92 -13.58
N GLU A 275 -8.43 27.50 -12.43
CA GLU A 275 -7.04 27.72 -11.99
C GLU A 275 -6.27 26.41 -11.82
N THR A 276 -6.84 25.43 -11.10
CA THR A 276 -6.21 24.11 -10.92
C THR A 276 -6.01 23.39 -12.26
N LYS A 277 -7.01 23.44 -13.14
CA LYS A 277 -6.90 22.86 -14.48
C LYS A 277 -5.83 23.55 -15.32
N ALA A 278 -5.69 24.88 -15.19
CA ALA A 278 -4.66 25.64 -15.89
C ALA A 278 -3.26 25.22 -15.42
N LEU A 279 -3.02 25.12 -14.10
CA LEU A 279 -1.74 24.65 -13.55
C LEU A 279 -1.37 23.25 -14.06
N PHE A 280 -2.31 22.30 -14.06
CA PHE A 280 -2.04 20.96 -14.61
C PHE A 280 -1.80 20.96 -16.13
N LYS A 281 -2.41 21.88 -16.88
CA LYS A 281 -2.11 22.07 -18.29
C LYS A 281 -0.69 22.61 -18.51
N GLU A 282 -0.18 23.44 -17.59
CA GLU A 282 1.21 23.87 -17.61
C GLU A 282 2.17 22.72 -17.29
N ILE A 283 1.87 21.92 -16.26
CA ILE A 283 2.63 20.70 -15.95
C ILE A 283 2.62 19.75 -17.16
N GLU A 284 1.47 19.56 -17.80
CA GLU A 284 1.35 18.77 -19.03
C GLU A 284 2.30 19.28 -20.11
N LYS A 285 2.33 20.59 -20.40
CA LYS A 285 3.28 21.19 -21.36
C LYS A 285 4.73 20.94 -20.96
N CYS A 286 5.08 21.15 -19.68
CA CYS A 286 6.42 20.85 -19.17
C CYS A 286 6.82 19.40 -19.45
N VAL A 287 5.89 18.44 -19.26
CA VAL A 287 6.15 17.01 -19.48
C VAL A 287 6.18 16.65 -20.97
N THR A 288 5.24 17.16 -21.78
CA THR A 288 5.07 16.75 -23.18
C THR A 288 6.00 17.47 -24.12
N ASP A 289 6.11 18.79 -24.00
CA ASP A 289 6.76 19.65 -24.98
C ASP A 289 8.29 19.53 -24.83
N GLN A 290 8.76 19.49 -23.59
CA GLN A 290 10.17 19.23 -23.25
C GLN A 290 10.52 17.73 -23.29
N GLN A 291 9.56 16.88 -23.66
CA GLN A 291 9.78 15.45 -23.85
C GLN A 291 10.44 14.77 -22.64
N LEU A 292 10.03 15.11 -21.41
CA LEU A 292 10.69 14.68 -20.16
C LEU A 292 10.88 13.17 -20.05
N HIS A 293 10.03 12.37 -20.69
CA HIS A 293 10.21 10.92 -20.81
C HIS A 293 11.61 10.50 -21.31
N ARG A 294 12.26 11.31 -22.17
CA ARG A 294 13.64 11.09 -22.65
C ARG A 294 14.69 11.36 -21.56
N LEU A 295 14.39 12.26 -20.63
CA LEU A 295 15.21 12.54 -19.46
C LEU A 295 14.98 11.49 -18.38
N PHE A 296 13.80 10.88 -18.30
CA PHE A 296 13.46 9.82 -17.35
C PHE A 296 14.02 8.43 -17.76
N ARG A 297 15.28 8.38 -18.21
CA ARG A 297 15.94 7.13 -18.63
C ARG A 297 15.93 6.10 -17.50
N LYS A 298 15.46 4.90 -17.81
CA LYS A 298 15.23 3.85 -16.82
C LYS A 298 16.52 3.40 -16.14
N GLU A 299 17.59 3.31 -16.91
CA GLU A 299 18.91 2.83 -16.47
C GLU A 299 19.61 3.77 -15.50
N VAL A 300 19.12 5.01 -15.36
CA VAL A 300 19.75 6.05 -14.54
C VAL A 300 18.87 6.42 -13.33
N ARG A 301 17.55 6.41 -13.52
CA ARG A 301 16.62 7.05 -12.57
C ARG A 301 15.68 6.08 -11.85
N PHE A 302 15.77 4.80 -12.14
CA PHE A 302 14.93 3.79 -11.51
C PHE A 302 15.76 2.96 -10.56
N SER A 303 15.17 2.62 -9.43
CA SER A 303 15.79 1.78 -8.41
C SER A 303 14.76 0.81 -7.84
N PRO A 304 15.19 -0.21 -7.09
CA PRO A 304 14.36 -0.75 -6.03
C PRO A 304 13.82 0.40 -5.18
N VAL A 305 12.50 0.43 -5.02
CA VAL A 305 11.78 1.31 -4.11
C VAL A 305 10.94 0.44 -3.18
N HIS A 306 10.81 0.85 -1.92
CA HIS A 306 9.88 0.25 -0.95
C HIS A 306 8.46 0.25 -1.54
N GLY A 307 8.09 1.35 -2.17
CA GLY A 307 6.84 1.48 -2.90
C GLY A 307 5.65 1.82 -2.02
N ASP A 308 5.80 1.77 -0.70
CA ASP A 308 4.87 2.29 0.32
C ASP A 308 5.57 3.01 1.48
N PHE A 309 6.61 3.78 1.17
CA PHE A 309 7.45 4.47 2.15
C PHE A 309 6.75 5.71 2.72
N HIS A 310 6.12 5.59 3.89
CA HIS A 310 5.48 6.70 4.60
C HIS A 310 5.51 6.49 6.11
N GLY A 311 5.18 7.53 6.88
CA GLY A 311 5.42 7.54 8.33
C GLY A 311 4.69 6.48 9.17
N GLU A 312 3.66 5.82 8.62
CA GLU A 312 2.97 4.71 9.30
C GLU A 312 3.71 3.36 9.13
N ASN A 313 4.64 3.28 8.17
CA ASN A 313 5.48 2.10 7.91
C ASN A 313 6.93 2.31 8.39
N ILE A 314 7.21 3.41 9.08
CA ILE A 314 8.54 3.78 9.55
C ILE A 314 8.48 3.97 11.06
N PHE A 315 9.21 3.12 11.79
CA PHE A 315 9.37 3.17 13.23
C PHE A 315 10.70 3.82 13.58
N ILE A 316 10.67 4.66 14.61
CA ILE A 316 11.84 5.30 15.20
C ILE A 316 12.06 4.67 16.57
N GLU A 317 13.10 3.86 16.67
CA GLU A 317 13.49 3.19 17.91
C GLU A 317 14.10 4.19 18.91
N SER A 318 14.24 3.77 20.16
CA SER A 318 14.74 4.62 21.25
C SER A 318 16.17 5.11 21.00
N ASP A 319 16.97 4.34 20.27
CA ASP A 319 18.34 4.66 19.88
C ASP A 319 18.43 5.51 18.59
N LYS A 320 17.28 6.03 18.10
CA LYS A 320 17.15 6.79 16.86
C LYS A 320 17.44 5.99 15.59
N THR A 321 17.45 4.65 15.66
CA THR A 321 17.44 3.84 14.45
C THR A 321 16.05 3.79 13.83
N PHE A 322 16.01 3.65 12.50
CA PHE A 322 14.78 3.61 11.73
C PHE A 322 14.54 2.20 11.22
N LYS A 323 13.36 1.65 11.52
CA LYS A 323 12.89 0.36 10.99
C LYS A 323 11.71 0.55 10.07
N ILE A 324 11.80 -0.06 8.90
CA ILE A 324 10.82 0.02 7.82
C ILE A 324 10.14 -1.34 7.68
N ILE A 325 8.81 -1.32 7.67
CA ILE A 325 7.98 -2.50 7.55
C ILE A 325 7.12 -2.48 6.28
N ASP A 326 6.50 -3.62 5.98
CA ASP A 326 5.55 -3.80 4.88
C ASP A 326 6.14 -3.64 3.46
N TRP A 327 7.18 -4.43 3.21
CA TRP A 327 7.87 -4.50 1.92
C TRP A 327 7.09 -5.19 0.79
N ALA A 328 5.78 -5.42 0.97
CA ALA A 328 4.92 -6.06 -0.03
C ALA A 328 4.85 -5.29 -1.36
N SER A 329 5.03 -3.97 -1.29
CA SER A 329 4.95 -3.05 -2.42
C SER A 329 6.24 -2.87 -3.20
N ILE A 330 7.33 -3.56 -2.81
CA ILE A 330 8.65 -3.40 -3.44
C ILE A 330 8.56 -3.57 -4.95
N ARG A 331 9.24 -2.70 -5.70
CA ARG A 331 9.28 -2.76 -7.16
C ARG A 331 10.44 -1.96 -7.73
N ILE A 332 10.63 -2.06 -9.03
CA ILE A 332 11.49 -1.14 -9.80
C ILE A 332 10.64 0.04 -10.28
N ALA A 333 10.90 1.23 -9.77
CA ALA A 333 10.24 2.47 -10.14
C ALA A 333 11.24 3.64 -10.05
N PRO A 334 10.86 4.87 -10.43
CA PRO A 334 11.75 6.01 -10.22
C PRO A 334 12.18 6.15 -8.76
N LYS A 335 13.48 6.39 -8.52
CA LYS A 335 14.06 6.46 -7.17
C LYS A 335 13.40 7.48 -6.25
N VAL A 336 12.79 8.52 -6.85
CA VAL A 336 12.11 9.61 -6.16
C VAL A 336 10.72 9.23 -5.61
N ILE A 337 10.14 8.09 -5.98
CA ILE A 337 8.74 7.74 -5.64
C ILE A 337 8.53 7.58 -4.13
N ASP A 338 9.49 7.00 -3.41
CA ASP A 338 9.37 6.85 -1.97
C ASP A 338 9.50 8.21 -1.25
N ALA A 339 10.34 9.12 -1.74
CA ALA A 339 10.40 10.50 -1.24
C ALA A 339 9.07 11.24 -1.47
N VAL A 340 8.43 11.04 -2.63
CA VAL A 340 7.09 11.59 -2.93
C VAL A 340 6.06 11.06 -1.93
N LYS A 341 6.08 9.76 -1.62
CA LYS A 341 5.15 9.18 -0.64
C LYS A 341 5.38 9.73 0.76
N LEU A 342 6.63 9.79 1.21
CA LEU A 342 6.98 10.28 2.53
C LEU A 342 6.55 11.75 2.70
N LEU A 343 7.01 12.62 1.82
CA LEU A 343 6.78 14.06 1.91
C LEU A 343 5.32 14.42 1.59
N GLY A 344 4.75 13.79 0.56
CA GLY A 344 3.38 14.07 0.13
C GLY A 344 2.33 13.64 1.16
N ARG A 345 2.53 12.49 1.83
CA ARG A 345 1.60 11.99 2.85
C ARG A 345 1.81 12.63 4.22
N GLY A 346 3.01 13.14 4.50
CA GLY A 346 3.33 13.86 5.73
C GLY A 346 2.66 15.23 5.85
N GLY A 347 1.89 15.68 4.85
CA GLY A 347 1.25 17.01 4.86
C GLY A 347 2.24 18.17 4.70
N VAL A 348 3.46 17.87 4.24
CA VAL A 348 4.56 18.83 4.09
C VAL A 348 4.21 19.85 3.00
N SER A 349 4.37 21.14 3.30
CA SER A 349 4.14 22.22 2.33
C SER A 349 5.19 22.20 1.21
N PHE A 350 4.93 22.85 0.08
CA PHE A 350 5.93 22.90 -0.99
C PHE A 350 7.23 23.61 -0.57
N THR A 351 7.14 24.65 0.27
CA THR A 351 8.32 25.33 0.83
C THR A 351 9.19 24.37 1.64
N GLU A 352 8.57 23.60 2.52
CA GLU A 352 9.30 22.59 3.29
C GLU A 352 9.86 21.47 2.40
N VAL A 353 9.14 21.06 1.35
CA VAL A 353 9.68 20.11 0.35
C VAL A 353 10.94 20.65 -0.32
N GLU A 354 10.97 21.95 -0.63
CA GLU A 354 12.16 22.59 -1.18
C GLU A 354 13.33 22.54 -0.20
N GLU A 355 13.11 22.92 1.05
CA GLU A 355 14.13 22.96 2.10
C GLU A 355 14.66 21.56 2.46
N LEU A 356 13.76 20.60 2.63
CA LEU A 356 14.09 19.26 3.12
C LEU A 356 14.72 18.39 2.03
N TYR A 357 14.35 18.56 0.75
CA TYR A 357 14.72 17.62 -0.30
C TYR A 357 15.33 18.26 -1.55
N LEU A 358 14.68 19.27 -2.15
CA LEU A 358 15.10 19.76 -3.47
C LEU A 358 16.37 20.63 -3.41
N ASN A 359 16.48 21.49 -2.39
CA ASN A 359 17.57 22.46 -2.23
C ASN A 359 18.64 21.99 -1.24
N ASN A 360 18.74 20.67 -1.03
CA ASN A 360 19.71 20.08 -0.10
C ASN A 360 20.75 19.19 -0.81
N PRO A 361 21.61 19.77 -1.69
CA PRO A 361 22.53 19.00 -2.53
C PRO A 361 23.63 18.27 -1.74
N GLY A 362 23.96 18.75 -0.54
CA GLY A 362 24.95 18.11 0.33
C GLY A 362 24.47 16.75 0.89
N ARG A 363 23.17 16.49 0.83
CA ARG A 363 22.54 15.28 1.37
C ARG A 363 21.94 14.39 0.28
N PHE A 364 21.33 15.02 -0.74
CA PHE A 364 20.69 14.32 -1.86
C PHE A 364 21.35 14.69 -3.19
N HIS A 365 21.82 13.69 -3.94
CA HIS A 365 22.40 13.91 -5.27
C HIS A 365 21.32 13.80 -6.36
N LEU A 366 20.48 14.84 -6.43
CA LEU A 366 19.38 14.93 -7.40
C LEU A 366 19.80 15.73 -8.64
N SER A 367 19.80 15.07 -9.80
CA SER A 367 19.91 15.78 -11.08
C SER A 367 18.65 16.61 -11.37
N ASN A 368 18.73 17.61 -12.27
CA ASN A 368 17.54 18.35 -12.72
C ASN A 368 16.43 17.42 -13.24
N GLY A 369 16.80 16.34 -13.93
CA GLY A 369 15.84 15.31 -14.36
C GLY A 369 15.17 14.56 -13.19
N ASP A 370 15.89 14.32 -12.09
CA ASP A 370 15.30 13.69 -10.88
C ASP A 370 14.34 14.66 -10.19
N ARG A 371 14.73 15.92 -10.05
CA ARG A 371 13.90 16.99 -9.48
C ARG A 371 12.61 17.16 -10.28
N LEU A 372 12.70 17.21 -11.61
CA LEU A 372 11.52 17.30 -12.49
C LEU A 372 10.60 16.08 -12.35
N LEU A 373 11.16 14.87 -12.25
CA LEU A 373 10.38 13.64 -12.05
C LEU A 373 9.69 13.63 -10.69
N PHE A 374 10.38 14.06 -9.63
CA PHE A 374 9.83 14.20 -8.30
C PHE A 374 8.67 15.19 -8.27
N LEU A 375 8.86 16.41 -8.81
CA LEU A 375 7.82 17.45 -8.83
C LEU A 375 6.58 16.98 -9.59
N TYR A 376 6.77 16.33 -10.74
CA TYR A 376 5.66 15.78 -11.51
C TYR A 376 4.90 14.68 -10.74
N ALA A 377 5.62 13.76 -10.11
CA ALA A 377 5.02 12.71 -9.29
C ALA A 377 4.30 13.26 -8.05
N LEU A 378 4.87 14.27 -7.39
CA LEU A 378 4.29 14.92 -6.21
C LEU A 378 2.98 15.63 -6.55
N ALA A 379 2.93 16.37 -7.66
CA ALA A 379 1.69 17.04 -8.10
C ALA A 379 0.54 16.04 -8.34
N VAL A 380 0.85 14.91 -9.01
CA VAL A 380 -0.14 13.84 -9.22
C VAL A 380 -0.51 13.15 -7.91
N TYR A 381 0.45 12.95 -7.01
CA TYR A 381 0.20 12.29 -5.74
C TYR A 381 -0.70 13.13 -4.81
N TRP A 382 -0.44 14.42 -4.68
CA TRP A 382 -1.32 15.32 -3.92
C TRP A 382 -2.74 15.35 -4.49
N LEU A 383 -2.89 15.28 -5.82
CA LEU A 383 -4.21 15.22 -6.46
C LEU A 383 -4.97 13.92 -6.12
N ASP A 384 -4.26 12.81 -5.90
CA ASP A 384 -4.83 11.53 -5.50
C ASP A 384 -5.14 11.47 -4.00
N LEU A 385 -4.23 12.01 -3.19
CA LEU A 385 -4.25 11.91 -1.74
C LEU A 385 -5.25 12.88 -1.09
N LEU A 386 -5.20 14.16 -1.48
CA LEU A 386 -5.97 15.21 -0.82
C LEU A 386 -7.43 15.20 -1.28
N SER A 387 -8.32 15.59 -0.36
CA SER A 387 -9.71 15.87 -0.76
C SER A 387 -9.73 17.02 -1.77
N LYS A 388 -10.77 17.08 -2.63
CA LYS A 388 -10.89 18.17 -3.62
C LYS A 388 -10.77 19.54 -2.95
N ASP A 389 -11.51 19.75 -1.87
CA ASP A 389 -11.57 21.06 -1.21
C ASP A 389 -10.24 21.43 -0.57
N GLU A 390 -9.56 20.45 0.02
CA GLU A 390 -8.21 20.64 0.56
C GLU A 390 -7.18 20.95 -0.52
N PHE A 391 -7.18 20.18 -1.61
CA PHE A 391 -6.30 20.43 -2.75
C PHE A 391 -6.52 21.83 -3.34
N GLU A 392 -7.79 22.24 -3.51
CA GLU A 392 -8.13 23.58 -4.00
C GLU A 392 -7.67 24.69 -3.05
N ARG A 393 -7.81 24.51 -1.73
CA ARG A 393 -7.31 25.48 -0.74
C ARG A 393 -5.79 25.60 -0.78
N GLN A 394 -5.08 24.48 -0.93
CA GLN A 394 -3.62 24.44 -0.92
C GLN A 394 -2.98 24.74 -2.28
N ARG A 395 -3.76 24.88 -3.36
CA ARG A 395 -3.20 25.03 -4.74
C ARG A 395 -2.20 26.18 -4.88
N ARG A 396 -2.43 27.29 -4.17
CA ARG A 396 -1.57 28.49 -4.25
C ARG A 396 -0.26 28.32 -3.48
N SER A 397 -0.28 27.67 -2.33
CA SER A 397 0.91 27.42 -1.51
C SER A 397 1.71 26.21 -1.98
N ASN A 398 1.07 25.26 -2.68
CA ASN A 398 1.69 23.99 -3.06
C ASN A 398 1.86 23.85 -4.59
N LEU A 399 0.76 23.79 -5.35
CA LEU A 399 0.81 23.45 -6.78
C LEU A 399 1.41 24.57 -7.66
N ALA A 400 1.07 25.82 -7.38
CA ALA A 400 1.57 26.97 -8.13
C ALA A 400 3.11 27.12 -8.04
N PRO A 401 3.73 27.15 -6.83
CA PRO A 401 5.19 27.23 -6.73
C PRO A 401 5.88 25.97 -7.27
N LEU A 402 5.30 24.78 -7.10
CA LEU A 402 5.79 23.56 -7.75
C LEU A 402 5.88 23.71 -9.27
N THR A 403 4.82 24.25 -9.89
CA THR A 403 4.77 24.46 -11.35
C THR A 403 5.80 25.50 -11.79
N ALA A 404 5.97 26.58 -11.01
CA ALA A 404 7.01 27.57 -11.26
C ALA A 404 8.43 26.95 -11.19
N LYS A 405 8.69 26.12 -10.17
CA LYS A 405 9.97 25.42 -10.01
C LYS A 405 10.27 24.47 -11.16
N MET A 406 9.26 23.77 -11.67
CA MET A 406 9.42 22.92 -12.87
C MET A 406 9.86 23.76 -14.09
N LYS A 407 9.26 24.93 -14.31
CA LYS A 407 9.63 25.84 -15.40
C LYS A 407 11.05 26.40 -15.21
N GLU A 408 11.42 26.78 -13.99
CA GLU A 408 12.77 27.23 -13.64
C GLU A 408 13.82 26.17 -13.99
N LEU A 409 13.64 24.93 -13.51
CA LEU A 409 14.57 23.83 -13.79
C LEU A 409 14.70 23.52 -15.28
N LEU A 410 13.60 23.62 -16.03
CA LEU A 410 13.59 23.44 -17.48
C LEU A 410 14.36 24.55 -18.22
N SER A 411 14.36 25.78 -17.70
CA SER A 411 15.12 26.89 -18.30
C SER A 411 16.63 26.79 -18.09
N GLN A 412 17.06 25.96 -17.14
CA GLN A 412 18.47 25.71 -16.80
C GLN A 412 19.06 24.50 -17.56
N MET A 413 18.24 23.80 -18.35
CA MET A 413 18.62 22.62 -19.14
C MET A 413 18.71 22.97 -20.61
#